data_AF-A0A243RSN6-F1
#
_entry.id   AF-A0A243RSN6-F1
#
_cell.length_a   1.000
_cell.length_b   1.000
_cell.length_c   1.000
_cell.angle_alpha   90.00
_cell.angle_beta   90.00
_cell.angle_gamma   90.00
#
_symmetry.space_group_name_H-M   'P 1'
#
loop_
_entity.id
_entity.type
_entity.pdbx_description
1 polymer ?
#
loop_
_entity_poly.entity_id
_entity_poly.type
_entity_poly.pdbx_seq_one_letter_code
_entity_poly.pdbx_strand_id
1 'polypeptide(L)'
;MPTTMSVSELAQVLFASALQASDDPSPDQVRTVIEDRLRACHEDLASCAGCVAQEAGDHPEAYATRMRWALCAAHQVDPATLAAT
;
A
#
# COMPACT_ATOMS: atom_id res chain seq x y z
N MET A 1 21.05 2.65 -6.84
CA MET A 1 20.60 3.83 -6.06
C MET A 1 19.48 3.35 -5.17
N PRO A 2 19.38 3.72 -3.88
CA PRO A 2 18.19 3.40 -3.12
C PRO A 2 17.02 4.10 -3.80
N THR A 3 16.10 3.33 -4.36
CA THR A 3 14.90 3.89 -5.01
C THR A 3 13.96 4.28 -3.89
N THR A 4 13.81 5.58 -3.64
CA THR A 4 12.77 6.06 -2.73
C THR A 4 11.41 5.63 -3.28
N MET A 5 10.63 4.87 -2.52
CA MET A 5 9.30 4.44 -2.97
C MET A 5 8.38 5.64 -3.17
N SER A 6 7.66 5.63 -4.28
CA SER A 6 6.60 6.57 -4.58
C SER A 6 5.35 6.27 -3.76
N VAL A 7 4.51 7.29 -3.54
CA VAL A 7 3.22 7.12 -2.86
C VAL A 7 2.33 6.10 -3.58
N SER A 8 2.42 6.01 -4.92
CA SER A 8 1.67 5.02 -5.69
C SER A 8 2.14 3.58 -5.44
N GLU A 9 3.43 3.35 -5.19
CA GLU A 9 3.94 2.03 -4.80
C GLU A 9 3.50 1.67 -3.39
N LEU A 10 3.59 2.62 -2.44
CA LEU A 10 3.10 2.44 -1.07
C LEU A 10 1.59 2.16 -1.04
N ALA A 11 0.82 2.84 -1.88
CA ALA A 11 -0.62 2.62 -2.00
C ALA A 11 -0.93 1.22 -2.56
N GLN A 12 -0.15 0.69 -3.50
CA GLN A 12 -0.31 -0.68 -4.01
C GLN A 12 -0.01 -1.73 -2.94
N VAL A 13 1.05 -1.53 -2.16
CA VAL A 13 1.38 -2.39 -1.00
C VAL A 13 0.25 -2.38 0.01
N LEU A 14 -0.24 -1.18 0.37
CA LEU A 14 -1.34 -1.02 1.30
C LEU A 14 -2.65 -1.60 0.74
N PHE A 15 -2.89 -1.48 -0.57
CA PHE A 15 -4.02 -2.10 -1.27
C PHE A 15 -4.05 -3.61 -1.10
N ALA A 16 -2.90 -4.26 -1.25
CA ALA A 16 -2.76 -5.71 -1.09
C ALA A 16 -2.73 -6.19 0.38
N SER A 17 -2.98 -5.31 1.35
CA SER A 17 -3.03 -5.63 2.78
C SER A 17 -4.48 -5.77 3.29
N ALA A 18 -4.62 -6.39 4.46
CA ALA A 18 -5.91 -6.55 5.13
C ALA A 18 -6.40 -5.28 5.84
N LEU A 19 -5.57 -4.22 5.97
CA LEU A 19 -5.98 -2.99 6.66
C LEU A 19 -7.11 -2.29 5.89
N GLN A 20 -8.13 -1.82 6.62
CA GLN A 20 -9.30 -1.18 6.01
C GLN A 20 -9.52 0.24 6.55
N ALA A 21 -10.25 1.04 5.78
CA ALA A 21 -10.61 2.40 6.16
C ALA A 21 -11.47 2.47 7.43
N SER A 22 -12.32 1.47 7.64
CA SER A 22 -13.22 1.36 8.80
C SER A 22 -12.50 1.14 10.12
N ASP A 23 -11.25 0.70 10.08
CA ASP A 23 -10.43 0.48 11.27
C ASP A 23 -9.90 1.80 11.87
N ASP A 24 -10.15 2.93 11.19
CA ASP A 24 -9.65 4.27 11.52
C ASP A 24 -8.14 4.28 11.85
N PRO A 25 -7.28 3.76 10.96
CA PRO A 25 -5.89 3.54 11.30
C PRO A 25 -5.11 4.85 11.40
N SER A 26 -4.22 4.92 12.39
CA SER A 26 -3.25 6.01 12.50
C SER A 26 -2.19 5.93 11.39
N PRO A 27 -1.53 7.05 11.04
CA PRO A 27 -0.42 7.04 10.08
C PRO A 27 0.71 6.06 10.45
N ASP A 28 0.97 5.89 11.75
CA ASP A 28 1.96 4.93 12.24
C ASP A 28 1.55 3.48 11.97
N GLN A 29 0.26 3.15 12.15
CA GLN A 29 -0.26 1.81 11.82
C GLN A 29 -0.19 1.54 10.32
N VAL A 30 -0.50 2.54 9.49
CA VAL A 30 -0.37 2.44 8.03
C VAL A 30 1.09 2.19 7.64
N ARG A 31 2.05 2.93 8.24
CA ARG A 31 3.49 2.71 8.01
C ARG A 31 3.90 1.28 8.37
N THR A 32 3.54 0.80 9.57
CA THR A 32 3.90 -0.55 10.02
C THR A 32 3.35 -1.62 9.10
N VAL A 33 2.09 -1.50 8.65
CA VAL A 33 1.50 -2.46 7.70
C VAL A 33 2.23 -2.46 6.36
N ILE A 34 2.62 -1.29 5.86
CA ILE A 34 3.41 -1.16 4.63
C ILE A 34 4.77 -1.85 4.81
N GLU A 35 5.50 -1.59 5.89
CA GLU A 35 6.80 -2.20 6.17
C GLU A 35 6.72 -3.73 6.27
N ASP A 36 5.73 -4.24 7.01
CA ASP A 36 5.53 -5.67 7.17
C ASP A 36 5.16 -6.35 5.85
N ARG A 37 4.37 -5.67 5.01
CA ARG A 37 3.98 -6.21 3.71
C ARG A 37 5.15 -6.18 2.72
N LEU A 38 5.94 -5.11 2.69
CA LEU A 38 7.17 -5.03 1.89
C LEU A 38 8.14 -6.18 2.25
N ARG A 39 8.30 -6.44 3.55
CA ARG A 39 9.13 -7.56 4.04
C ARG A 39 8.58 -8.92 3.60
N ALA A 40 7.26 -9.10 3.67
CA ALA A 40 6.60 -10.34 3.23
C ALA A 40 6.66 -10.55 1.70
N CYS A 41 6.70 -9.46 0.92
CA CYS A 41 6.83 -9.50 -0.53
C CYS A 41 8.28 -9.67 -1.00
N HIS A 42 9.27 -9.73 -0.10
CA HIS A 42 10.69 -9.77 -0.46
C HIS A 42 11.08 -8.68 -1.47
N GLU A 43 10.52 -7.48 -1.29
CA GLU A 43 10.69 -6.32 -2.19
C GLU A 43 10.10 -6.50 -3.61
N ASP A 44 9.40 -7.60 -3.89
CA ASP A 44 8.70 -7.81 -5.17
C ASP A 44 7.32 -7.15 -5.15
N LEU A 45 7.27 -5.91 -5.62
CA LEU A 45 6.04 -5.14 -5.80
C LEU A 45 5.15 -5.64 -6.94
N ALA A 46 5.65 -6.49 -7.84
CA ALA A 46 4.87 -6.97 -8.98
C ALA A 46 3.65 -7.78 -8.53
N SER A 47 3.77 -8.52 -7.42
CA SER A 47 2.65 -9.23 -6.81
C SER A 47 1.55 -8.28 -6.31
N CYS A 48 1.93 -7.17 -5.67
CA CYS A 48 0.98 -6.14 -5.24
C CYS A 48 0.30 -5.48 -6.45
N ALA A 49 1.07 -5.14 -7.47
CA ALA A 49 0.53 -4.58 -8.72
C ALA A 49 -0.43 -5.55 -9.42
N GLY A 50 -0.13 -6.85 -9.41
CA GLY A 50 -0.98 -7.91 -9.93
C GLY A 50 -2.32 -8.00 -9.21
N CYS A 51 -2.33 -7.96 -7.87
CA CYS A 51 -3.57 -7.90 -7.09
C CYS A 51 -4.41 -6.67 -7.43
N VAL A 52 -3.77 -5.50 -7.55
CA VAL A 52 -4.44 -4.24 -7.89
C VAL A 52 -5.06 -4.32 -9.29
N ALA A 53 -4.34 -4.86 -10.27
CA ALA A 53 -4.82 -5.02 -11.63
C ALA A 53 -5.99 -6.01 -11.72
N GLN A 54 -5.94 -7.12 -10.97
CA GLN A 54 -7.03 -8.10 -10.90
C GLN A 54 -8.30 -7.47 -10.36
N GLU A 55 -8.24 -6.79 -9.21
CA GLU A 55 -9.39 -6.13 -8.61
C GLU A 55 -9.95 -5.00 -9.49
N ALA A 56 -9.09 -4.28 -10.21
CA ALA A 56 -9.53 -3.26 -11.15
C ALA A 56 -10.34 -3.84 -12.33
N GLY A 57 -10.07 -5.08 -12.73
CA GLY A 57 -10.82 -5.79 -13.77
C GLY A 57 -12.10 -6.44 -13.25
N ASP A 58 -12.01 -7.17 -12.13
CA ASP A 58 -13.11 -7.97 -11.60
C ASP A 58 -14.16 -7.12 -10.85
N HIS A 59 -13.69 -6.09 -10.14
CA HIS A 59 -14.49 -5.31 -9.20
C HIS A 59 -14.15 -3.80 -9.27
N PRO A 60 -14.39 -3.12 -10.42
CA PRO A 60 -13.91 -1.77 -10.66
C PRO A 60 -14.40 -0.73 -9.64
N GLU A 61 -15.63 -0.84 -9.12
CA GLU A 61 -16.16 0.07 -8.10
C GLU A 61 -15.51 -0.14 -6.73
N ALA A 62 -15.29 -1.41 -6.35
CA ALA A 62 -14.62 -1.75 -5.10
C ALA A 62 -13.14 -1.34 -5.15
N TYR A 63 -12.47 -1.65 -6.26
CA TYR A 63 -11.12 -1.19 -6.58
C TYR A 63 -11.01 0.33 -6.45
N ALA A 64 -11.86 1.10 -7.12
CA ALA A 64 -11.78 2.56 -7.13
C ALA A 64 -11.95 3.16 -5.72
N THR A 65 -12.81 2.57 -4.90
CA THR A 65 -13.00 2.99 -3.50
C THR A 65 -11.77 2.66 -2.66
N ARG A 66 -11.26 1.43 -2.77
CA ARG A 66 -10.13 0.93 -1.99
C ARG A 66 -8.81 1.59 -2.35
N MET A 67 -8.57 1.85 -3.64
CA MET A 67 -7.35 2.50 -4.12
C MET A 67 -7.30 3.98 -3.75
N ARG A 68 -8.45 4.67 -3.78
CA ARG A 68 -8.54 6.07 -3.35
C ARG A 68 -8.21 6.20 -1.86
N TRP A 69 -8.75 5.32 -1.03
CA TRP A 69 -8.37 5.26 0.38
C TRP A 69 -6.87 4.97 0.54
N ALA A 70 -6.35 3.98 -0.18
CA ALA A 70 -4.94 3.59 -0.07
C ALA A 70 -4.00 4.75 -0.44
N LEU A 71 -4.31 5.50 -1.48
CA LEU A 71 -3.56 6.70 -1.89
C LEU A 71 -3.61 7.80 -0.82
N CYS A 72 -4.78 8.05 -0.23
CA CYS A 72 -4.91 9.03 0.85
C CYS A 72 -4.13 8.63 2.10
N ALA A 73 -4.21 7.36 2.51
CA ALA A 73 -3.48 6.84 3.66
C ALA A 73 -1.96 6.83 3.42
N ALA A 74 -1.51 6.41 2.23
CA ALA A 74 -0.10 6.41 1.86
C ALA A 74 0.51 7.82 1.79
N HIS A 75 -0.27 8.85 1.43
CA HIS A 75 0.19 10.24 1.49
C HIS A 75 0.52 10.72 2.92
N GLN A 76 -0.02 10.07 3.95
CA GLN A 76 0.27 10.42 5.35
C GLN A 76 1.55 9.77 5.87
N VAL A 77 2.16 8.88 5.09
CA VAL A 77 3.41 8.20 5.43
C VAL A 77 4.56 8.91 4.72
N ASP A 78 5.53 9.37 5.49
CA ASP A 78 6.79 9.86 4.93
C ASP A 78 7.65 8.68 4.46
N PRO A 79 7.94 8.54 3.14
CA PRO A 79 8.75 7.45 2.62
C PRO A 79 10.16 7.38 3.22
N ALA A 80 10.70 8.51 3.73
CA ALA A 80 12.00 8.54 4.40
C ALA A 80 11.97 7.85 5.78
N THR A 81 10.78 7.63 6.33
CA THR A 81 10.57 6.96 7.63
C THR A 81 10.34 5.45 7.50
N LEU A 82 10.20 4.94 6.28
CA LEU A 82 10.11 3.50 6.03
C LEU A 82 11.49 2.89 6.30
N ALA A 83 11.57 2.00 7.27
CA ALA A 83 12.84 1.41 7.67
C ALA A 83 13.53 0.71 6.49
N ALA A 84 14.71 1.21 6.10
CA ALA A 84 15.66 0.44 5.29
C ALA A 84 16.10 -0.76 6.14
N THR A 85 15.47 -1.90 5.94
CA THR A 85 15.81 -3.14 6.63
C THR A 85 16.56 -4.06 5.69
#